data_AF-A0A7K2LTU1-F1
#
_entry.id   AF-A0A7K2LTU1-F1
#
_cell.length_a   1.000
_cell.length_b   1.000
_cell.length_c   1.000
_cell.angle_alpha   90.00
_cell.angle_beta   90.00
_cell.angle_gamma   90.00
#
_symmetry.space_group_name_H-M   'P 1'
#
loop_
_entity.id
_entity.type
_entity.pdbx_description
1 polymer ?
#
loop_
_entity_poly.entity_id
_entity_poly.type
_entity_poly.pdbx_seq_one_letter_code
_entity_poly.pdbx_strand_id
1 'polypeptide(L)'
;MARLPAPPSRLGLVVVQPLRGKRCARCRRGPLSLLVLEEGVPRCLVCADLGHLVFLPRGDTALTRRSREESVLSAVVVRFNRRKSRYERQGLLVEEAALARAEARC
;
A
#
# COMPACT_ATOMS: atom_id res chain seq x y z
N MET A 1 -10.67 -18.91 -11.19
CA MET A 1 -10.01 -17.97 -10.25
C MET A 1 -10.09 -16.56 -10.83
N ALA A 2 -10.90 -15.66 -10.28
CA ALA A 2 -11.04 -14.30 -10.84
C ALA A 2 -9.71 -13.54 -10.74
N ARG A 3 -9.10 -13.24 -11.88
CA ARG A 3 -7.98 -12.29 -11.98
C ARG A 3 -8.57 -10.90 -11.74
N LEU A 4 -8.23 -10.29 -10.61
CA LEU A 4 -8.53 -8.88 -10.39
C LEU A 4 -7.73 -8.07 -11.43
N PRO A 5 -8.29 -6.98 -11.98
CA PRO A 5 -7.56 -6.12 -12.91
C PRO A 5 -6.27 -5.61 -12.23
N ALA A 6 -5.18 -5.45 -12.97
CA ALA A 6 -3.98 -4.86 -12.40
C ALA A 6 -4.26 -3.39 -12.00
N PRO A 7 -3.76 -2.92 -10.84
CA PRO A 7 -3.90 -1.51 -10.47
C PRO A 7 -3.10 -0.63 -11.46
N PRO A 8 -3.58 0.59 -11.78
CA PRO A 8 -2.84 1.51 -12.63
C PRO A 8 -1.57 2.02 -11.94
N SER A 9 -0.40 1.91 -12.59
CA SER A 9 0.93 2.20 -12.03
C SER A 9 1.62 3.40 -12.68
N ARG A 10 0.88 4.44 -13.09
CA ARG A 10 1.44 5.44 -14.00
C ARG A 10 2.49 6.40 -13.40
N LEU A 11 2.53 6.66 -12.08
CA LEU A 11 3.42 7.66 -11.47
C LEU A 11 3.85 7.36 -10.01
N GLY A 12 3.75 6.12 -9.52
CA GLY A 12 4.16 5.80 -8.14
C GLY A 12 3.92 4.36 -7.71
N LEU A 13 4.49 3.99 -6.55
CA LEU A 13 4.33 2.67 -5.94
C LEU A 13 2.89 2.45 -5.47
N VAL A 14 2.31 1.31 -5.85
CA VAL A 14 0.94 0.92 -5.48
C VAL A 14 0.97 -0.39 -4.71
N VAL A 15 0.39 -0.37 -3.51
CA VAL A 15 0.18 -1.54 -2.67
C VAL A 15 -1.29 -1.91 -2.68
N VAL A 16 -1.57 -3.20 -2.84
CA VAL A 16 -2.92 -3.74 -2.90
C VAL A 16 -3.24 -4.43 -1.58
N GLN A 17 -4.38 -4.08 -1.00
CA GLN A 17 -5.04 -4.87 0.03
C GLN A 17 -5.88 -5.95 -0.65
N PRO A 18 -5.49 -7.24 -0.59
CA PRO A 18 -6.18 -8.29 -1.33
C PRO A 18 -7.52 -8.64 -0.67
N LEU A 19 -8.51 -8.99 -1.50
CA LEU A 19 -9.82 -9.42 -1.02
C LEU A 19 -9.87 -10.87 -0.55
N ARG A 20 -8.86 -11.66 -0.91
CA ARG A 20 -8.71 -13.07 -0.55
C ARG A 20 -7.27 -13.30 -0.13
N GLY A 21 -7.03 -14.28 0.74
CA GLY A 21 -5.67 -14.64 1.16
C GLY A 21 -4.77 -14.91 -0.05
N LYS A 22 -3.64 -14.20 -0.13
CA LYS A 22 -2.57 -14.42 -1.09
C LYS A 22 -1.29 -14.79 -0.34
N ARG A 23 -0.42 -15.55 -0.99
CA ARG A 23 0.93 -15.85 -0.48
C ARG A 23 1.96 -15.10 -1.32
N CYS A 24 3.06 -14.71 -0.70
CA CYS A 24 4.19 -14.11 -1.40
C CYS A 24 4.81 -15.14 -2.35
N ALA A 25 5.05 -14.75 -3.60
CA ALA A 25 5.70 -15.59 -4.59
C ALA A 25 7.18 -15.84 -4.27
N ARG A 26 7.83 -14.99 -3.45
CA ARG A 26 9.25 -15.13 -3.05
C ARG A 26 9.40 -16.03 -1.82
N CYS A 27 8.91 -15.57 -0.68
CA CYS A 27 9.13 -16.20 0.63
C CYS A 27 8.00 -17.15 1.05
N ARG A 28 6.96 -17.32 0.22
CA ARG A 28 5.81 -18.23 0.46
C ARG A 28 4.96 -17.92 1.71
N ARG A 29 5.28 -16.85 2.45
CA ARG A 29 4.50 -16.36 3.61
C ARG A 29 3.12 -15.85 3.19
N GLY A 30 2.14 -16.03 4.06
CA GLY A 30 0.78 -15.53 3.89
C GLY A 30 -0.17 -16.13 4.93
N PRO A 31 -1.44 -15.69 4.97
CA PRO A 31 -2.05 -14.74 4.05
C PRO A 31 -1.51 -13.31 4.20
N LEU A 32 -1.22 -12.64 3.08
CA LEU A 32 -0.77 -11.25 3.07
C LEU A 32 -1.94 -10.30 3.30
N SER A 33 -1.80 -9.37 4.24
CA SER A 33 -2.72 -8.26 4.46
C SER A 33 -2.50 -7.13 3.44
N LEU A 34 -1.26 -6.94 2.98
CA LEU A 34 -0.84 -5.99 1.96
C LEU A 34 0.18 -6.67 1.04
N LEU A 35 0.08 -6.39 -0.26
CA LEU A 35 1.00 -6.92 -1.27
C LEU A 35 1.30 -5.92 -2.37
N VAL A 36 2.45 -6.07 -3.01
CA VAL A 36 2.80 -5.41 -4.27
C VAL A 36 2.64 -6.42 -5.39
N LEU A 37 2.22 -5.96 -6.56
CA LEU A 37 2.26 -6.75 -7.79
C LEU A 37 3.52 -6.35 -8.56
N GLU A 38 4.58 -7.12 -8.41
CA GLU A 38 5.80 -7.00 -9.21
C GLU A 38 5.69 -8.00 -10.36
N GLU A 39 5.80 -7.56 -11.61
CA GLU A 39 5.73 -8.44 -12.80
C GLU A 39 4.47 -9.34 -12.81
N GLY A 40 3.38 -8.87 -12.21
CA GLY A 40 2.12 -9.63 -12.09
C GLY A 40 2.10 -10.70 -11.00
N VAL A 41 3.17 -10.89 -10.23
CA VAL A 41 3.21 -11.81 -9.09
C VAL A 41 3.09 -11.08 -7.74
N PRO A 42 2.38 -11.66 -6.75
CA PRO A 42 2.22 -11.04 -5.45
C PRO A 42 3.52 -11.14 -4.62
N ARG A 43 3.99 -10.01 -4.11
CA ARG A 43 5.12 -9.91 -3.16
C ARG A 43 4.65 -9.29 -1.86
N CYS A 44 5.15 -9.77 -0.73
CA CYS A 44 4.92 -9.12 0.56
C CYS A 44 5.77 -7.84 0.65
N LEU A 45 5.39 -6.93 1.56
CA LEU A 45 6.10 -5.66 1.74
C LEU A 45 7.59 -5.86 2.02
N VAL A 46 7.98 -6.84 2.84
CA VAL A 46 9.39 -7.14 3.12
C VAL A 46 10.14 -7.58 1.87
N CYS A 47 9.55 -8.42 1.02
CA CYS A 47 10.22 -8.90 -0.19
C CYS A 47 10.30 -7.87 -1.32
N ALA A 48 9.51 -6.80 -1.21
CA ALA A 48 9.46 -5.66 -2.13
C ALA A 48 10.14 -4.41 -1.51
N ASP A 49 10.94 -4.60 -0.46
CA ASP A 49 11.66 -3.53 0.26
C ASP A 49 10.78 -2.41 0.84
N LEU A 50 9.47 -2.63 1.00
CA LEU A 50 8.51 -1.71 1.63
C LEU A 50 8.17 -2.08 3.08
N GLY A 51 8.86 -3.09 3.64
CA GLY A 51 8.57 -3.62 4.99
C GLY A 51 8.83 -2.64 6.14
N HIS A 52 9.58 -1.57 5.87
CA HIS A 52 9.90 -0.51 6.82
C HIS A 52 8.89 0.65 6.81
N LEU A 53 7.91 0.63 5.90
CA LEU A 53 6.88 1.66 5.83
C LEU A 53 5.70 1.32 6.74
N VAL A 54 5.16 2.34 7.40
CA VAL A 54 3.99 2.26 8.27
C VAL A 54 2.72 2.64 7.50
N PHE A 55 1.63 1.95 7.78
CA PHE A 55 0.35 2.20 7.11
C PHE A 55 -0.42 3.33 7.80
N LEU A 56 -0.56 4.45 7.09
CA LEU A 56 -1.42 5.56 7.46
C LEU A 56 -2.78 5.41 6.76
N PRO A 57 -3.88 5.11 7.48
CA PRO A 57 -5.22 5.07 6.90
C PRO A 57 -5.63 6.45 6.39
N ARG A 58 -6.54 6.48 5.40
CA ARG A 58 -7.19 7.72 4.98
C ARG A 58 -7.96 8.35 6.16
N GLY A 59 -8.00 9.67 6.23
CA GLY A 59 -8.78 10.39 7.22
C GLY A 59 -8.38 11.85 7.26
N ASP A 60 -7.38 12.15 8.08
CA ASP A 60 -6.83 13.50 8.19
C ASP A 60 -6.01 13.87 6.95
N THR A 61 -6.54 14.82 6.19
CA THR A 61 -5.90 15.33 4.97
C THR A 61 -4.57 16.02 5.25
N ALA A 62 -4.46 16.79 6.33
CA ALA A 62 -3.24 17.50 6.69
C ALA A 62 -2.16 16.52 7.13
N LEU A 63 -2.49 15.52 7.95
CA LEU A 63 -1.57 14.48 8.37
C LEU A 63 -1.11 13.62 7.18
N THR A 64 -2.04 13.19 6.32
CA THR A 64 -1.72 12.38 5.13
C THR A 64 -0.84 13.15 4.14
N ARG A 65 -1.09 14.45 3.95
CA ARG A 65 -0.29 15.30 3.06
C ARG A 65 1.12 15.49 3.61
N ARG A 66 1.24 15.91 4.88
CA ARG A 66 2.54 16.14 5.54
C ARG A 66 3.39 14.88 5.63
N SER A 67 2.79 13.76 6.05
CA SER A 67 3.50 12.47 6.12
C SER A 67 4.05 12.05 4.75
N ARG A 68 3.30 12.31 3.67
CA ARG A 68 3.75 12.04 2.29
C ARG A 68 4.90 12.95 1.87
N GLU A 69 4.81 14.25 2.15
CA GLU A 69 5.82 15.25 1.81
C GLU A 69 7.13 15.02 2.57
N GLU A 70 7.05 14.56 3.82
CA GLU A 70 8.22 14.31 4.67
C GLU A 70 8.84 12.90 4.51
N SER A 71 8.18 12.00 3.77
CA SER A 71 8.70 10.67 3.47
C SER A 71 9.55 10.68 2.21
N VAL A 72 10.70 10.01 2.22
CA VAL A 72 11.49 9.79 1.00
C VAL A 72 10.81 8.74 0.14
N LEU A 73 10.30 7.68 0.77
CA LEU A 73 9.54 6.61 0.13
C LEU A 73 8.08 6.61 0.57
N SER A 74 7.15 6.59 -0.37
CA SER A 74 5.73 6.40 -0.07
C SER A 74 5.01 5.57 -1.13
N ALA A 75 4.01 4.80 -0.70
CA ALA A 75 3.23 3.95 -1.59
C ALA A 75 1.73 4.03 -1.30
N VAL A 76 0.91 4.19 -2.34
CA VAL A 76 -0.54 4.31 -2.18
C VAL A 76 -1.15 2.94 -1.95
N VAL A 77 -1.95 2.80 -0.88
CA VAL A 77 -2.67 1.56 -0.61
C VAL A 77 -4.06 1.62 -1.25
N VAL A 78 -4.37 0.63 -2.08
CA VAL A 78 -5.65 0.49 -2.76
C VAL A 78 -6.31 -0.84 -2.44
N ARG A 79 -7.63 -0.88 -2.50
CA ARG A 79 -8.43 -2.09 -2.38
C ARG A 79 -9.44 -2.16 -3.50
N PHE A 80 -9.62 -3.33 -4.09
CA PHE A 80 -10.64 -3.51 -5.11
C PHE A 80 -12.04 -3.51 -4.47
N ASN A 81 -12.89 -2.58 -4.89
CA ASN A 81 -14.30 -2.56 -4.52
C ASN A 81 -15.09 -3.40 -5.53
N ARG A 82 -15.55 -4.58 -5.12
CA ARG A 82 -16.31 -5.51 -6.00
C ARG A 82 -17.62 -4.93 -6.49
N ARG A 83 -18.30 -4.11 -5.67
CA ARG A 83 -19.62 -3.55 -6.02
C ARG A 83 -19.49 -2.49 -7.11
N LYS A 84 -18.40 -1.73 -7.10
CA LYS A 84 -18.13 -0.63 -8.04
C LYS A 84 -17.12 -1.00 -9.13
N SER A 85 -16.68 -2.26 -9.17
CA SER A 85 -15.69 -2.80 -10.11
C SER A 85 -14.43 -1.93 -10.31
N ARG A 86 -13.92 -1.31 -9.25
CA ARG A 86 -12.78 -0.38 -9.32
C ARG A 86 -11.91 -0.43 -8.07
N TYR A 87 -10.67 0.02 -8.19
CA TYR A 87 -9.79 0.23 -7.04
C TYR A 87 -10.15 1.53 -6.31
N GLU A 88 -10.25 1.44 -4.98
CA GLU A 88 -10.46 2.60 -4.11
C GLU A 88 -9.25 2.76 -3.19
N ARG A 89 -8.78 4.01 -3.02
CA ARG A 89 -7.70 4.35 -2.10
C ARG A 89 -8.13 4.12 -0.65
N GLN A 90 -7.32 3.37 0.09
CA GLN A 90 -7.52 3.07 1.50
C GLN A 90 -6.61 3.91 2.40
N GLY A 91 -5.42 4.27 1.93
CA GLY A 91 -4.44 5.01 2.71
C GLY A 91 -3.12 5.18 1.97
N LEU A 92 -2.05 5.36 2.74
CA LEU A 92 -0.69 5.54 2.27
C LEU A 92 0.26 4.74 3.18
N LEU A 93 1.30 4.15 2.60
CA LEU A 93 2.48 3.70 3.32
C LEU A 93 3.50 4.83 3.31
N VAL A 94 4.00 5.18 4.48
CA VAL A 94 4.95 6.29 4.71
C VAL A 94 6.05 5.81 5.65
N GLU A 95 7.15 6.54 5.73
CA GLU A 95 8.19 6.24 6.72
C GLU A 95 7.71 6.60 8.12
N GLU A 96 8.08 5.78 9.11
CA GLU A 96 7.72 6.00 10.51
C GLU A 96 8.19 7.37 11.03
N ALA A 97 9.43 7.73 10.70
CA ALA A 97 9.99 9.03 11.08
C ALA A 97 9.25 10.22 10.45
N ALA A 98 8.75 10.06 9.22
CA ALA A 98 7.97 11.09 8.55
C ALA A 98 6.57 11.25 9.17
N LEU A 99 5.93 10.13 9.55
CA LEU A 99 4.66 10.17 10.28
C LEU A 99 4.82 10.89 11.61
N ALA A 100 5.82 10.52 12.42
CA ALA A 100 6.04 11.13 13.73
C ALA A 100 6.29 12.65 13.65
N ARG A 101 7.09 13.10 12.67
CA ARG A 101 7.30 14.54 12.44
C ARG A 101 6.03 15.25 11.98
N ALA A 102 5.22 14.61 11.15
CA ALA A 102 3.94 15.14 10.71
C ALA A 102 2.95 15.27 11.87
N GLU A 103 2.88 14.28 12.76
CA GLU A 103 2.05 14.30 13.98
C GLU A 103 2.46 15.42 14.94
N ALA A 104 3.77 15.63 15.14
CA ALA A 104 4.28 16.69 16.01
C ALA A 104 3.97 18.12 15.49
N ARG A 105 3.57 18.25 14.22
CA ARG A 105 3.22 19.51 13.56
C ARG A 105 1.71 19.71 13.39
N CYS A 106 0.90 18.69 13.70
CA CYS A 106 -0.56 18.76 13.68
C CYS A 106 -1.08 19.42 14.95
#